data_AF-A0A3M0ZMB1-F1
#
_entry.id   AF-A0A3M0ZMB1-F1
#
_cell.length_a   1.000
_cell.length_b   1.000
_cell.length_c   1.000
_cell.angle_alpha   90.00
_cell.angle_beta   90.00
_cell.angle_gamma   90.00
#
_symmetry.space_group_name_H-M   'P 1'
#
loop_
_entity.id
_entity.type
_entity.pdbx_description
1 polymer ?
#
loop_
_entity_poly.entity_id
_entity_poly.type
_entity_poly.pdbx_seq_one_letter_code
_entity_poly.pdbx_strand_id
1 'polypeptide(L)'
;KERSVDRPLPWDHIDCGIPKRYFIKEWKRAQSFRETPDCLTQNCSVCGVCDYDSVRNVLFSREKTENRIVPLGGSSDNTFKRPLPRPQKIRILFSKEGESAYIGHLELSKVFFRTLRQASIPLAFSAGFNPKPKIIFGYPLELGIESLCEYVDIIVNGHINTDSLIAQCNEKLPRGFRLLSAFKIPFKSPSLQSSITAQRYRAKLIERLKGKMKLIHCESKVWQSRKIEKVRKGKARSITLGSVLKDVTFTGDEVYFTILHTPSSPSIKPSEALLALTGLALESFQITKTSVQFQSDFTQLNEPPYENSRIWR
;
A
#
# COMPACT_ATOMS: atom_id res chain seq x y z
N LYS A 1 -12.72 13.73 -34.05
CA LYS A 1 -12.35 13.42 -35.46
C LYS A 1 -12.47 11.92 -35.65
N GLU A 2 -13.28 11.48 -36.59
CA GLU A 2 -13.36 10.07 -36.98
C GLU A 2 -12.01 9.65 -37.58
N ARG A 3 -11.47 8.51 -37.14
CA ARG A 3 -10.17 8.00 -37.61
C ARG A 3 -10.43 6.98 -38.72
N SER A 4 -9.73 7.10 -39.84
CA SER A 4 -9.78 6.09 -40.92
C SER A 4 -9.30 4.73 -40.37
N VAL A 5 -10.01 3.67 -40.77
CA VAL A 5 -9.71 2.28 -40.42
C VAL A 5 -8.45 1.74 -41.11
N ASP A 6 -7.97 2.44 -42.14
CA ASP A 6 -6.77 2.08 -42.93
C ASP A 6 -5.47 2.52 -42.23
N ARG A 7 -5.58 3.33 -41.17
CA ARG A 7 -4.45 3.71 -40.31
C ARG A 7 -4.37 2.81 -39.07
N PRO A 8 -3.19 2.72 -38.44
CA PRO A 8 -3.05 2.09 -37.14
C PRO A 8 -4.01 2.71 -36.13
N LEU A 9 -4.90 1.90 -35.57
CA LEU A 9 -5.83 2.30 -34.52
C LEU A 9 -5.15 2.23 -33.15
N PRO A 10 -5.59 3.02 -32.16
CA PRO A 10 -4.96 3.03 -30.83
C PRO A 10 -4.89 1.67 -30.14
N TRP A 11 -5.73 0.71 -30.53
CA TRP A 11 -5.80 -0.64 -29.98
C TRP A 11 -5.22 -1.72 -30.92
N ASP A 12 -4.65 -1.36 -32.08
CA ASP A 12 -4.07 -2.34 -33.01
C ASP A 12 -2.84 -3.07 -32.41
N HIS A 13 -2.27 -2.57 -31.31
CA HIS A 13 -1.19 -3.22 -30.56
C HIS A 13 -1.71 -4.29 -29.57
N ILE A 14 -3.02 -4.45 -29.42
CA ILE A 14 -3.66 -5.44 -28.55
C ILE A 14 -4.09 -6.62 -29.41
N ASP A 15 -3.41 -7.75 -29.27
CA ASP A 15 -3.82 -9.01 -29.90
C ASP A 15 -4.66 -9.85 -28.93
N CYS A 16 -5.91 -10.08 -29.30
CA CYS A 16 -6.83 -10.97 -28.58
C CYS A 16 -7.24 -12.19 -29.41
N GLY A 17 -6.50 -12.51 -30.48
CA GLY A 17 -6.78 -13.63 -31.38
C GLY A 17 -7.91 -13.40 -32.38
N ILE A 18 -8.54 -12.22 -32.38
CA ILE A 18 -9.61 -11.84 -33.31
C ILE A 18 -9.08 -10.85 -34.34
N PRO A 19 -9.24 -11.10 -35.65
CA PRO A 19 -8.61 -10.27 -36.67
C PRO A 19 -9.29 -8.89 -36.79
N LYS A 20 -8.51 -7.83 -37.07
CA LYS A 20 -8.97 -6.43 -37.23
C LYS A 20 -10.22 -6.27 -38.11
N ARG A 21 -10.32 -7.06 -39.19
CA ARG A 21 -11.49 -7.08 -40.10
C ARG A 21 -12.82 -7.38 -39.39
N TYR A 22 -12.79 -8.21 -38.34
CA TYR A 22 -13.96 -8.54 -37.53
C TYR A 22 -14.44 -7.30 -36.77
N PHE A 23 -13.54 -6.60 -36.07
CA PHE A 23 -13.91 -5.37 -35.35
C PHE A 23 -14.46 -4.27 -36.26
N ILE A 24 -13.91 -4.13 -37.47
CA ILE A 24 -14.45 -3.17 -38.46
C ILE A 24 -15.87 -3.57 -38.88
N LYS A 25 -16.14 -4.86 -39.08
CA LYS A 25 -17.47 -5.39 -39.40
C LYS A 25 -18.45 -5.12 -38.26
N GLU A 26 -18.08 -5.42 -37.03
CA GLU A 26 -18.91 -5.21 -35.84
C GLU A 26 -19.20 -3.73 -35.58
N TRP A 27 -18.21 -2.86 -35.78
CA TRP A 27 -18.38 -1.41 -35.67
C TRP A 27 -19.39 -0.87 -36.70
N LYS A 28 -19.32 -1.36 -37.95
CA LYS A 28 -20.32 -1.02 -38.99
C LYS A 28 -21.72 -1.54 -38.64
N ARG A 29 -21.83 -2.75 -38.09
CA ARG A 29 -23.12 -3.30 -37.60
C ARG A 29 -23.70 -2.42 -36.51
N ALA A 30 -22.89 -2.06 -35.51
CA ALA A 30 -23.30 -1.20 -34.39
C ALA A 30 -23.78 0.17 -34.87
N GLN A 31 -23.07 0.80 -35.82
CA GLN A 31 -23.53 2.07 -36.43
C GLN A 31 -24.88 1.94 -37.14
N SER A 32 -25.15 0.78 -37.75
CA SER A 32 -26.42 0.48 -38.40
C SER A 32 -27.49 -0.08 -37.45
N PHE A 33 -27.27 -0.03 -36.13
CA PHE A 33 -28.14 -0.60 -35.09
C PHE A 33 -28.47 -2.08 -35.31
N ARG A 34 -27.54 -2.84 -35.90
CA ARG A 34 -27.68 -4.28 -36.10
C ARG A 34 -27.00 -5.03 -34.96
N GLU A 35 -27.75 -5.91 -34.33
CA GLU A 35 -27.23 -6.81 -33.29
C GLU A 35 -26.33 -7.88 -33.89
N THR A 36 -25.39 -8.41 -33.09
CA THR A 36 -24.59 -9.57 -33.47
C THR A 36 -25.26 -10.81 -32.90
N PRO A 37 -25.60 -11.78 -33.77
CA PRO A 37 -26.39 -12.93 -33.35
C PRO A 37 -25.59 -13.83 -32.41
N ASP A 38 -26.31 -14.56 -31.55
CA ASP A 38 -25.72 -15.50 -30.63
C ASP A 38 -25.13 -16.71 -31.38
N CYS A 39 -23.82 -16.92 -31.24
CA CYS A 39 -23.08 -18.02 -31.86
C CYS A 39 -23.49 -19.42 -31.34
N LEU A 40 -24.30 -19.49 -30.28
CA LEU A 40 -24.90 -20.71 -29.75
C LEU A 40 -26.10 -21.19 -30.57
N THR A 41 -26.82 -20.25 -31.18
CA THR A 41 -28.09 -20.51 -31.88
C THR A 41 -28.00 -20.22 -33.38
N GLN A 42 -27.03 -19.40 -33.78
CA GLN A 42 -26.80 -18.98 -35.16
C GLN A 42 -25.34 -19.20 -35.57
N ASN A 43 -24.86 -18.44 -36.55
CA ASN A 43 -23.51 -18.59 -37.10
C ASN A 43 -22.42 -18.20 -36.10
N CYS A 44 -21.30 -18.94 -36.14
CA CYS A 44 -20.09 -18.64 -35.39
C CYS A 44 -19.58 -17.22 -35.66
N SER A 45 -19.22 -16.50 -34.60
CA SER A 45 -18.59 -15.17 -34.65
C SER A 45 -17.07 -15.21 -34.86
N VAL A 46 -16.47 -16.41 -34.88
CA VAL A 46 -15.03 -16.63 -35.11
C VAL A 46 -14.16 -15.89 -34.08
N CYS A 47 -14.58 -15.92 -32.82
CA CYS A 47 -13.81 -15.36 -31.70
C CYS A 47 -12.59 -16.21 -31.28
N GLY A 48 -12.45 -17.42 -31.83
CA GLY A 48 -11.34 -18.33 -31.55
C GLY A 48 -11.48 -19.19 -30.29
N VAL A 49 -12.63 -19.13 -29.59
CA VAL A 49 -12.86 -19.90 -28.35
C VAL A 49 -13.22 -21.37 -28.62
N CYS A 50 -14.02 -21.64 -29.65
CA CYS A 50 -14.37 -23.01 -30.06
C CYS A 50 -13.50 -23.44 -31.25
N ASP A 51 -12.93 -24.64 -31.19
CA ASP A 51 -12.30 -25.31 -32.33
C ASP A 51 -13.28 -26.22 -33.07
N TYR A 52 -14.48 -26.45 -32.49
CA TYR A 52 -15.53 -27.35 -32.98
C TYR A 52 -15.11 -28.82 -33.13
N ASP A 53 -13.94 -29.18 -32.61
CA ASP A 53 -13.42 -30.54 -32.54
C ASP A 53 -13.39 -30.98 -31.08
N SER A 54 -12.45 -30.46 -30.29
CA SER A 54 -12.27 -30.79 -28.87
C SER A 54 -13.00 -29.83 -27.92
N VAL A 55 -13.21 -28.59 -28.34
CA VAL A 55 -13.83 -27.49 -27.58
C VAL A 55 -14.99 -26.91 -28.37
N ARG A 56 -16.19 -27.14 -27.87
CA ARG A 56 -17.44 -26.53 -28.38
C ARG A 56 -18.36 -26.16 -27.24
N ASN A 57 -19.23 -25.20 -27.50
CA ASN A 57 -20.30 -24.88 -26.57
C ASN A 57 -21.24 -26.08 -26.39
N VAL A 58 -21.52 -26.44 -25.14
CA VAL A 58 -22.52 -27.46 -24.79
C VAL A 58 -23.67 -26.78 -24.09
N LEU A 59 -24.82 -26.75 -24.76
CA LEU A 59 -26.06 -26.21 -24.20
C LEU A 59 -26.73 -27.26 -23.32
N PHE A 60 -26.93 -26.92 -22.05
CA PHE A 60 -27.80 -27.67 -21.17
C PHE A 60 -29.17 -26.99 -21.11
N SER A 61 -30.25 -27.76 -21.21
CA SER A 61 -31.59 -27.18 -21.06
C SER A 61 -31.78 -26.73 -19.61
N ARG A 62 -32.45 -25.59 -19.45
CA ARG A 62 -32.73 -25.01 -18.13
C ARG A 62 -33.38 -26.03 -17.20
N GLU A 63 -34.41 -26.74 -17.66
CA GLU A 63 -35.09 -27.82 -16.92
C GLU A 63 -34.13 -28.90 -16.40
N LYS A 64 -33.07 -29.23 -17.15
CA LYS A 64 -32.07 -30.24 -16.75
C LYS A 64 -31.03 -29.71 -15.76
N THR A 65 -30.90 -28.39 -15.60
CA THR A 65 -29.87 -27.76 -14.76
C THR A 65 -30.40 -26.90 -13.63
N GLU A 66 -31.65 -26.46 -13.69
CA GLU A 66 -32.24 -25.57 -12.68
C GLU A 66 -32.28 -26.22 -11.30
N ASN A 67 -32.47 -27.54 -11.26
CA ASN A 67 -32.45 -28.33 -10.03
C ASN A 67 -31.03 -28.83 -9.65
N ARG A 68 -30.02 -28.63 -10.50
CA ARG A 68 -28.61 -28.96 -10.20
C ARG A 68 -27.91 -27.85 -9.46
N ILE A 69 -28.28 -26.61 -9.73
CA ILE A 69 -27.83 -25.47 -8.95
C ILE A 69 -28.77 -25.41 -7.76
N VAL A 70 -28.38 -26.02 -6.65
CA VAL A 70 -28.96 -25.63 -5.36
C VAL A 70 -28.70 -24.14 -5.26
N PRO A 71 -29.74 -23.28 -5.22
CA PRO A 71 -29.52 -21.87 -4.96
C PRO A 71 -28.63 -21.81 -3.73
N LEU A 72 -27.49 -21.11 -3.79
CA LEU A 72 -26.77 -20.72 -2.59
C LEU A 72 -27.81 -19.99 -1.76
N GLY A 73 -28.42 -20.72 -0.82
CA GLY A 73 -29.70 -20.34 -0.27
C GLY A 73 -29.54 -18.92 0.25
N GLY A 74 -30.24 -17.98 -0.39
CA GLY A 74 -30.75 -16.83 0.34
C GLY A 74 -31.72 -17.41 1.34
N SER A 75 -31.18 -17.98 2.41
CA SER A 75 -31.95 -18.43 3.55
C SER A 75 -32.72 -17.20 4.02
N SER A 76 -34.01 -17.17 3.72
CA SER A 76 -34.95 -16.27 4.40
C SER A 76 -34.90 -16.49 5.92
N ASP A 77 -34.37 -17.65 6.34
CA ASP A 77 -33.86 -17.89 7.68
C ASP A 77 -32.49 -17.21 7.87
N ASN A 78 -32.53 -15.93 8.21
CA ASN A 78 -31.40 -15.12 8.67
C ASN A 78 -30.85 -15.57 10.05
N THR A 79 -31.16 -16.80 10.46
CA THR A 79 -30.97 -17.39 11.80
C THR A 79 -29.63 -18.11 11.94
N PHE A 80 -28.94 -18.45 10.84
CA PHE A 80 -27.54 -18.90 10.89
C PHE A 80 -26.52 -17.76 10.83
N LYS A 81 -26.79 -16.64 11.52
CA LYS A 81 -25.70 -15.77 11.97
C LYS A 81 -25.03 -16.45 13.14
N ARG A 82 -24.12 -17.40 12.87
CA ARG A 82 -23.09 -17.73 13.87
C ARG A 82 -22.48 -16.38 14.27
N PRO A 83 -22.59 -15.94 15.55
CA PRO A 83 -22.02 -14.68 15.95
C PRO A 83 -20.53 -14.74 15.59
N LEU A 84 -20.08 -13.80 14.76
CA LEU A 84 -18.66 -13.73 14.42
C LEU A 84 -17.89 -13.68 15.73
N PRO A 85 -16.83 -14.50 15.88
CA PRO A 85 -16.02 -14.49 17.08
C PRO A 85 -15.59 -13.06 17.40
N ARG A 86 -15.54 -12.71 18.69
CA ARG A 86 -15.23 -11.34 19.13
C ARG A 86 -13.96 -10.84 18.41
N PRO A 87 -14.01 -9.67 17.75
CA PRO A 87 -12.91 -9.22 16.94
C PRO A 87 -11.71 -8.84 17.82
N GLN A 88 -10.52 -9.14 17.34
CA GLN A 88 -9.25 -8.80 17.98
C GLN A 88 -8.51 -7.77 17.12
N LYS A 89 -7.99 -6.71 17.74
CA LYS A 89 -7.14 -5.71 17.08
C LYS A 89 -5.67 -6.03 17.38
N ILE A 90 -4.85 -6.09 16.33
CA ILE A 90 -3.44 -6.47 16.41
C ILE A 90 -2.62 -5.39 15.72
N ARG A 91 -1.60 -4.88 16.42
CA ARG A 91 -0.59 -3.98 15.87
C ARG A 91 0.63 -4.79 15.48
N ILE A 92 1.07 -4.67 14.24
CA ILE A 92 2.21 -5.39 13.69
C ILE A 92 3.29 -4.38 13.36
N LEU A 93 4.51 -4.66 13.82
CA LEU A 93 5.74 -3.98 13.44
C LEU A 93 6.38 -4.74 12.27
N PHE A 94 6.80 -4.03 11.23
CA PHE A 94 7.48 -4.63 10.08
C PHE A 94 8.57 -3.73 9.53
N SER A 95 9.54 -4.34 8.84
CA SER A 95 10.52 -3.64 8.02
C SER A 95 10.18 -3.72 6.53
N LYS A 96 10.67 -2.73 5.79
CA LYS A 96 10.52 -2.52 4.35
C LYS A 96 11.85 -1.96 3.83
N GLU A 97 12.72 -2.86 3.37
CA GLU A 97 14.11 -2.61 2.99
C GLU A 97 14.40 -3.11 1.57
N GLY A 98 15.48 -2.62 0.95
CA GLY A 98 15.92 -2.96 -0.39
C GLY A 98 14.91 -2.56 -1.47
N GLU A 99 14.66 -3.45 -2.43
CA GLU A 99 13.73 -3.20 -3.56
C GLU A 99 12.30 -2.88 -3.09
N SER A 100 11.91 -3.35 -1.90
CA SER A 100 10.61 -3.03 -1.33
C SER A 100 10.44 -1.54 -1.05
N ALA A 101 11.52 -0.75 -0.95
CA ALA A 101 11.50 0.72 -0.86
C ALA A 101 10.67 1.37 -1.98
N TYR A 102 10.63 0.74 -3.17
CA TYR A 102 9.90 1.21 -4.35
C TYR A 102 8.45 0.71 -4.42
N ILE A 103 7.94 0.08 -3.36
CA ILE A 103 6.51 -0.24 -3.21
C ILE A 103 5.81 0.93 -2.52
N GLY A 104 4.95 1.63 -3.26
CA GLY A 104 4.11 2.71 -2.74
C GLY A 104 2.97 2.21 -1.85
N HIS A 105 2.28 3.12 -1.16
CA HIS A 105 1.28 2.80 -0.14
C HIS A 105 0.09 1.95 -0.63
N LEU A 106 -0.42 2.19 -1.84
CA LEU A 106 -1.53 1.40 -2.41
C LEU A 106 -1.11 -0.05 -2.67
N GLU A 107 0.10 -0.25 -3.20
CA GLU A 107 0.65 -1.58 -3.45
C GLU A 107 1.02 -2.27 -2.13
N LEU A 108 1.55 -1.54 -1.14
CA LEU A 108 1.78 -2.05 0.21
C LEU A 108 0.51 -2.63 0.83
N SER A 109 -0.62 -1.95 0.67
CA SER A 109 -1.92 -2.43 1.15
C SER A 109 -2.33 -3.74 0.47
N LYS A 110 -2.05 -3.89 -0.83
CA LYS A 110 -2.31 -5.13 -1.58
C LYS A 110 -1.36 -6.26 -1.18
N VAL A 111 -0.08 -5.96 -0.94
CA VAL A 111 0.92 -6.92 -0.43
C VAL A 111 0.44 -7.49 0.90
N PHE A 112 0.13 -6.63 1.88
CA PHE A 112 -0.38 -7.07 3.18
C PHE A 112 -1.66 -7.87 3.05
N PHE A 113 -2.63 -7.42 2.26
CA PHE A 113 -3.87 -8.15 2.09
C PHE A 113 -3.65 -9.55 1.49
N ARG A 114 -2.81 -9.67 0.44
CA ARG A 114 -2.50 -10.95 -0.21
C ARG A 114 -1.75 -11.88 0.75
N THR A 115 -0.74 -11.38 1.45
CA THR A 115 0.02 -12.15 2.44
C THR A 115 -0.88 -12.66 3.56
N LEU A 116 -1.68 -11.79 4.18
CA LEU A 116 -2.60 -12.17 5.25
C LEU A 116 -3.64 -13.19 4.77
N ARG A 117 -4.12 -13.07 3.54
CA ARG A 117 -5.03 -14.05 2.93
C ARG A 117 -4.34 -15.39 2.66
N GLN A 118 -3.11 -15.39 2.14
CA GLN A 118 -2.32 -16.61 1.88
C GLN A 118 -1.93 -17.33 3.18
N ALA A 119 -1.68 -16.58 4.25
CA ALA A 119 -1.48 -17.11 5.60
C ALA A 119 -2.79 -17.51 6.30
N SER A 120 -3.94 -17.50 5.59
CA SER A 120 -5.25 -17.86 6.15
C SER A 120 -5.63 -17.09 7.42
N ILE A 121 -5.17 -15.84 7.54
CA ILE A 121 -5.50 -14.97 8.67
C ILE A 121 -6.98 -14.56 8.55
N PRO A 122 -7.81 -14.76 9.60
CA PRO A 122 -9.24 -14.50 9.55
C PRO A 122 -9.55 -13.01 9.67
N LEU A 123 -9.17 -12.21 8.67
CA LEU A 123 -9.38 -10.76 8.65
C LEU A 123 -10.87 -10.40 8.80
N ALA A 124 -11.14 -9.38 9.59
CA ALA A 124 -12.44 -8.72 9.63
C ALA A 124 -12.59 -7.77 8.45
N PHE A 125 -13.82 -7.59 7.98
CA PHE A 125 -14.15 -6.74 6.85
C PHE A 125 -15.12 -5.62 7.26
N SER A 126 -15.18 -4.54 6.48
CA SER A 126 -16.19 -3.50 6.63
C SER A 126 -17.59 -4.04 6.30
N ALA A 127 -18.63 -3.50 6.93
CA ALA A 127 -20.01 -3.76 6.54
C ALA A 127 -20.35 -2.96 5.27
N GLY A 128 -21.07 -3.57 4.32
CA GLY A 128 -21.56 -2.91 3.10
C GLY A 128 -21.39 -3.74 1.82
N PHE A 129 -21.80 -3.17 0.68
CA PHE A 129 -21.83 -3.84 -0.63
C PHE A 129 -20.44 -4.13 -1.23
N ASN A 130 -19.38 -3.50 -0.72
CA ASN A 130 -17.99 -3.74 -1.12
C ASN A 130 -17.11 -3.90 0.13
N PRO A 131 -17.14 -5.07 0.80
CA PRO A 131 -16.44 -5.28 2.06
C PRO A 131 -14.92 -5.15 1.86
N LYS A 132 -14.31 -4.19 2.56
CA LYS A 132 -12.86 -3.99 2.56
C LYS A 132 -12.23 -4.63 3.79
N PRO A 133 -11.06 -5.28 3.66
CA PRO A 133 -10.34 -5.82 4.80
C PRO A 133 -9.95 -4.68 5.75
N LYS A 134 -10.10 -4.89 7.06
CA LYS A 134 -9.75 -3.91 8.09
C LYS A 134 -8.24 -3.94 8.37
N ILE A 135 -7.48 -3.35 7.45
CA ILE A 135 -6.04 -3.11 7.54
C ILE A 135 -5.83 -1.60 7.59
N ILE A 136 -5.19 -1.11 8.66
CA ILE A 136 -5.10 0.31 9.00
C ILE A 136 -3.62 0.66 9.13
N PHE A 137 -3.13 1.50 8.24
CA PHE A 137 -1.73 1.95 8.25
C PHE A 137 -1.57 3.27 9.01
N GLY A 138 -0.34 3.56 9.42
CA GLY A 138 0.06 4.85 9.96
C GLY A 138 0.30 5.89 8.86
N TYR A 139 1.24 6.80 9.11
CA TYR A 139 1.69 7.74 8.09
C TYR A 139 2.33 7.00 6.92
N PRO A 140 1.94 7.29 5.66
CA PRO A 140 2.52 6.65 4.50
C PRO A 140 3.98 7.08 4.33
N LEU A 141 4.86 6.10 4.14
CA LEU A 141 6.25 6.32 3.79
C LEU A 141 6.37 6.76 2.31
N GLU A 142 7.28 7.68 2.01
CA GLU A 142 7.54 8.08 0.62
C GLU A 142 8.20 6.94 -0.18
N LEU A 143 8.00 6.97 -1.49
CA LEU A 143 8.61 6.02 -2.41
C LEU A 143 10.14 6.18 -2.38
N GLY A 144 10.86 5.07 -2.40
CA GLY A 144 12.33 5.05 -2.37
C GLY A 144 12.93 5.21 -0.96
N ILE A 145 12.10 5.35 0.07
CA ILE A 145 12.54 5.36 1.47
C ILE A 145 12.39 3.95 2.06
N GLU A 146 13.43 3.50 2.74
CA GLU A 146 13.42 2.27 3.54
C GLU A 146 12.89 2.55 4.95
N SER A 147 12.40 1.52 5.62
CA SER A 147 12.01 1.63 7.01
C SER A 147 12.27 0.34 7.76
N LEU A 148 12.90 0.47 8.92
CA LEU A 148 13.10 -0.63 9.87
C LEU A 148 11.91 -0.80 10.82
N CYS A 149 10.98 0.16 10.82
CA CYS A 149 9.94 0.27 11.84
C CYS A 149 8.65 0.88 11.29
N GLU A 150 7.99 0.19 10.36
CA GLU A 150 6.61 0.50 9.98
C GLU A 150 5.62 -0.23 10.89
N TYR A 151 4.44 0.36 11.05
CA TYR A 151 3.36 -0.24 11.81
C TYR A 151 2.12 -0.38 10.95
N VAL A 152 1.37 -1.45 11.20
CA VAL A 152 0.03 -1.67 10.64
C VAL A 152 -0.86 -2.30 11.70
N ASP A 153 -2.08 -1.78 11.84
CA ASP A 153 -3.12 -2.39 12.66
C ASP A 153 -4.01 -3.25 11.76
N ILE A 154 -4.24 -4.49 12.15
CA ILE A 154 -5.24 -5.37 11.55
C ILE A 154 -6.35 -5.68 12.55
N ILE A 155 -7.55 -5.94 12.03
CA ILE A 155 -8.63 -6.50 12.83
C ILE A 155 -8.95 -7.89 12.29
N VAL A 156 -8.96 -8.88 13.17
CA VAL A 156 -9.26 -10.27 12.87
C VAL A 156 -10.52 -10.72 13.61
N ASN A 157 -11.23 -11.70 13.06
CA ASN A 157 -12.36 -12.35 13.71
C ASN A 157 -11.83 -13.46 14.63
N GLY A 158 -12.04 -13.31 15.92
CA GLY A 158 -11.62 -14.31 16.91
C GLY A 158 -10.18 -14.13 17.36
N HIS A 159 -9.70 -15.17 18.05
CA HIS A 159 -8.38 -15.15 18.65
C HIS A 159 -7.34 -15.67 17.68
N ILE A 160 -6.20 -14.97 17.60
CA ILE A 160 -5.00 -15.46 16.93
C ILE A 160 -3.78 -15.26 17.82
N ASN A 161 -2.89 -16.25 17.80
CA ASN A 161 -1.57 -16.17 18.38
C ASN A 161 -0.66 -15.31 17.47
N THR A 162 0.01 -14.32 18.05
CA THR A 162 0.82 -13.33 17.34
C THR A 162 2.09 -13.93 16.73
N ASP A 163 2.72 -14.90 17.41
CA ASP A 163 3.96 -15.53 16.94
C ASP A 163 3.68 -16.41 15.72
N SER A 164 2.59 -17.18 15.75
CA SER A 164 2.11 -17.96 14.62
C SER A 164 1.76 -17.07 13.42
N LEU A 165 1.09 -15.93 13.67
CA LEU A 165 0.81 -14.93 12.62
C LEU A 165 2.11 -14.44 11.97
N ILE A 166 3.12 -14.08 12.76
CA ILE A 166 4.41 -13.60 12.25
C ILE A 166 5.08 -14.68 11.41
N ALA A 167 5.17 -15.91 11.91
CA ALA A 167 5.81 -17.02 11.23
C ALA A 167 5.14 -17.32 9.88
N GLN A 168 3.81 -17.48 9.86
CA GLN A 168 3.04 -17.76 8.64
C GLN A 168 3.13 -16.63 7.63
N CYS A 169 3.07 -15.37 8.07
CA CYS A 169 3.15 -14.24 7.15
C CYS A 169 4.56 -14.07 6.58
N ASN A 170 5.61 -14.24 7.38
CA ASN A 170 7.00 -14.11 6.91
C ASN A 170 7.37 -15.15 5.86
N GLU A 171 6.75 -16.34 5.87
CA GLU A 171 6.92 -17.34 4.82
C GLU A 171 6.32 -16.91 3.47
N LYS A 172 5.30 -16.03 3.48
CA LYS A 172 4.55 -15.59 2.30
C LYS A 172 4.86 -14.14 1.88
N LEU A 173 5.63 -13.40 2.68
CA LEU A 173 6.00 -12.02 2.36
C LEU A 173 7.01 -12.00 1.20
N PRO A 174 6.90 -11.03 0.28
CA PRO A 174 7.92 -10.83 -0.74
C PRO A 174 9.22 -10.32 -0.11
N ARG A 175 10.32 -10.56 -0.82
CA ARG A 175 11.66 -10.09 -0.41
C ARG A 175 11.65 -8.58 -0.10
N GLY A 176 12.38 -8.21 0.94
CA GLY A 176 12.46 -6.82 1.42
C GLY A 176 11.40 -6.45 2.46
N PHE A 177 10.38 -7.29 2.68
CA PHE A 177 9.46 -7.14 3.80
C PHE A 177 9.74 -8.17 4.89
N ARG A 178 9.57 -7.78 6.15
CA ARG A 178 9.62 -8.70 7.28
C ARG A 178 8.74 -8.23 8.41
N LEU A 179 7.84 -9.08 8.91
CA LEU A 179 7.18 -8.84 10.19
C LEU A 179 8.16 -9.10 11.32
N LEU A 180 8.35 -8.12 12.18
CA LEU A 180 9.32 -8.16 13.28
C LEU A 180 8.65 -8.55 14.61
N SER A 181 7.49 -7.96 14.89
CA SER A 181 6.71 -8.26 16.09
C SER A 181 5.22 -7.95 15.87
N ALA A 182 4.37 -8.50 16.72
CA ALA A 182 2.93 -8.29 16.67
C ALA A 182 2.35 -8.32 18.07
N PHE A 183 1.44 -7.40 18.36
CA PHE A 183 0.91 -7.17 19.70
C PHE A 183 -0.60 -7.01 19.65
N LYS A 184 -1.27 -7.58 20.64
CA LYS A 184 -2.71 -7.35 20.83
C LYS A 184 -2.88 -5.98 21.45
N ILE A 185 -3.75 -5.16 20.87
CA ILE A 185 -4.05 -3.82 21.40
C ILE A 185 -5.55 -3.71 21.72
N PRO A 186 -5.93 -2.90 22.74
CA PRO A 186 -7.33 -2.65 23.01
C PRO A 186 -8.10 -2.21 21.77
N PHE A 187 -9.33 -2.71 21.59
CA PHE A 187 -10.11 -2.40 20.40
C PHE A 187 -10.45 -0.90 20.28
N LYS A 188 -10.61 -0.22 21.43
CA LYS A 188 -10.87 1.22 21.55
C LYS A 188 -9.58 2.07 21.53
N SER A 189 -8.41 1.50 21.25
CA SER A 189 -7.19 2.29 21.09
C SER A 189 -7.34 3.31 19.93
N PRO A 190 -6.73 4.50 20.04
CA PRO A 190 -6.72 5.50 18.99
C PRO A 190 -6.20 4.95 17.66
N SER A 191 -6.46 5.69 16.58
CA SER A 191 -5.94 5.34 15.27
C SER A 191 -4.41 5.29 15.30
N LEU A 192 -3.82 4.37 14.52
CA LEU A 192 -2.36 4.22 14.46
C LEU A 192 -1.68 5.55 14.12
N GLN A 193 -2.21 6.28 13.15
CA GLN A 193 -1.70 7.59 12.75
C GLN A 193 -1.76 8.63 13.88
N SER A 194 -2.88 8.70 14.62
CA SER A 194 -3.02 9.66 15.74
C SER A 194 -2.14 9.32 16.94
N SER A 195 -1.76 8.05 17.10
CA SER A 195 -0.90 7.62 18.21
C SER A 195 0.58 7.93 17.97
N ILE A 196 1.01 8.17 16.72
CA ILE A 196 2.41 8.45 16.37
C ILE A 196 2.70 9.93 16.62
N THR A 197 3.69 10.23 17.46
CA THR A 197 4.12 11.59 17.82
C THR A 197 5.37 12.03 17.09
N ALA A 198 6.23 11.09 16.70
CA ALA A 198 7.45 11.39 15.97
C ALA A 198 7.97 10.20 15.16
N GLN A 199 8.79 10.48 14.15
CA GLN A 199 9.47 9.49 13.33
C GLN A 199 10.91 9.95 13.08
N ARG A 200 11.88 9.07 13.35
CA ARG A 200 13.31 9.36 13.17
C ARG A 200 13.82 8.76 11.87
N TYR A 201 14.64 9.53 11.19
CA TYR A 201 15.23 9.19 9.91
C TYR A 201 16.75 9.32 9.98
N ARG A 202 17.41 8.46 9.22
CA ARG A 202 18.81 8.57 8.82
C ARG A 202 18.84 8.70 7.31
N ALA A 203 19.54 9.71 6.80
CA ALA A 203 19.76 9.91 5.38
C ALA A 203 21.26 9.90 5.11
N LYS A 204 21.72 8.91 4.35
CA LYS A 204 23.12 8.77 3.96
C LYS A 204 23.30 9.24 2.53
N LEU A 205 24.26 10.13 2.30
CA LEU A 205 24.57 10.61 0.97
C LEU A 205 25.10 9.48 0.09
N ILE A 206 24.63 9.40 -1.15
CA ILE A 206 25.10 8.39 -2.11
C ILE A 206 26.57 8.60 -2.46
N GLU A 207 27.27 7.50 -2.78
CA GLU A 207 28.72 7.46 -2.92
C GLU A 207 29.28 8.50 -3.91
N ARG A 208 28.65 8.68 -5.07
CA ARG A 208 29.07 9.66 -6.09
C ARG A 208 29.01 11.12 -5.64
N LEU A 209 28.31 11.40 -4.54
CA LEU A 209 28.10 12.73 -3.97
C LEU A 209 28.85 12.94 -2.65
N LYS A 210 29.59 11.94 -2.14
CA LYS A 210 30.41 12.07 -0.91
C LYS A 210 31.27 13.33 -0.94
N GLY A 211 31.30 14.06 0.17
CA GLY A 211 32.03 15.33 0.29
C GLY A 211 31.47 16.52 -0.51
N LYS A 212 30.41 16.32 -1.32
CA LYS A 212 29.70 17.41 -2.03
C LYS A 212 28.52 17.97 -1.25
N MET A 213 28.25 17.45 -0.05
CA MET A 213 27.26 18.04 0.83
C MET A 213 27.77 19.41 1.26
N LYS A 214 27.28 20.46 0.58
CA LYS A 214 27.36 21.83 1.08
C LYS A 214 26.46 21.88 2.31
N LEU A 215 26.99 21.42 3.44
CA LEU A 215 26.33 21.44 4.72
C LEU A 215 25.96 22.88 5.01
N ILE A 216 24.69 23.22 4.80
CA ILE A 216 24.27 24.59 5.05
C ILE A 216 24.37 24.83 6.57
N HIS A 217 24.26 23.82 7.45
CA HIS A 217 24.29 24.02 8.91
C HIS A 217 24.76 22.79 9.71
N CYS A 218 26.02 22.37 9.57
CA CYS A 218 26.58 21.27 10.40
C CYS A 218 26.58 21.60 11.90
N GLU A 219 26.77 22.87 12.25
CA GLU A 219 27.09 23.32 13.62
C GLU A 219 26.14 24.43 14.14
N SER A 220 25.08 24.77 13.40
CA SER A 220 24.25 25.92 13.72
C SER A 220 22.76 25.56 13.88
N LYS A 221 22.09 26.20 14.85
CA LYS A 221 20.63 26.14 15.01
C LYS A 221 19.88 26.96 13.95
N VAL A 222 20.55 27.51 12.94
CA VAL A 222 19.94 28.37 11.92
C VAL A 222 18.88 27.63 11.08
N TRP A 223 18.99 26.30 10.95
CA TRP A 223 17.93 25.53 10.30
C TRP A 223 16.58 25.69 11.01
N GLN A 224 16.55 25.93 12.32
CA GLN A 224 15.29 26.02 13.10
C GLN A 224 14.43 27.19 12.66
N SER A 225 15.03 28.30 12.20
CA SER A 225 14.32 29.48 11.72
C SER A 225 14.02 29.45 10.22
N ARG A 226 14.53 28.46 9.47
CA ARG A 226 14.25 28.33 8.04
C ARG A 226 12.76 28.09 7.80
N LYS A 227 12.24 28.77 6.79
CA LYS A 227 10.87 28.65 6.33
C LYS A 227 10.83 27.92 5.00
N ILE A 228 9.93 26.97 4.87
CA ILE A 228 9.56 26.35 3.61
C ILE A 228 8.18 26.83 3.20
N GLU A 229 8.01 27.17 1.93
CA GLU A 229 6.71 27.54 1.39
C GLU A 229 6.03 26.32 0.78
N LYS A 230 4.81 26.02 1.24
CA LYS A 230 3.95 25.00 0.65
C LYS A 230 2.76 25.65 -0.01
N VAL A 231 2.55 25.35 -1.29
CA VAL A 231 1.30 25.68 -1.99
C VAL A 231 0.36 24.49 -1.88
N ARG A 232 -0.79 24.68 -1.24
CA ARG A 232 -1.86 23.67 -1.20
C ARG A 232 -3.17 24.30 -1.64
N LYS A 233 -3.82 23.74 -2.66
CA LYS A 233 -5.05 24.27 -3.26
C LYS A 233 -4.92 25.78 -3.60
N GLY A 234 -3.78 26.17 -4.18
CA GLY A 234 -3.49 27.56 -4.57
C GLY A 234 -3.14 28.52 -3.43
N LYS A 235 -3.19 28.10 -2.16
CA LYS A 235 -2.79 28.94 -1.01
C LYS A 235 -1.39 28.57 -0.53
N ALA A 236 -0.51 29.56 -0.48
CA ALA A 236 0.81 29.44 0.12
C ALA A 236 0.69 29.39 1.64
N ARG A 237 1.40 28.45 2.27
CA ARG A 237 1.57 28.34 3.73
C ARG A 237 3.05 28.19 4.02
N SER A 238 3.57 29.06 4.86
CA SER A 238 4.95 28.96 5.36
C SER A 238 4.99 28.00 6.54
N ILE A 239 5.97 27.09 6.55
CA ILE A 239 6.28 26.20 7.67
C ILE A 239 7.68 26.51 8.15
N THR A 240 7.84 26.78 9.45
CA THR A 240 9.15 26.94 10.08
C THR A 240 9.70 25.57 10.46
N LEU A 241 10.92 25.21 10.03
CA LEU A 241 11.46 23.87 10.24
C LEU A 241 11.57 23.49 11.73
N GLY A 242 11.95 24.42 12.60
CA GLY A 242 12.09 24.18 14.05
C GLY A 242 10.80 23.78 14.76
N SER A 243 9.62 24.01 14.16
CA SER A 243 8.34 23.55 14.74
C SER A 243 7.95 22.13 14.34
N VAL A 244 8.60 21.57 13.31
CA VAL A 244 8.27 20.26 12.73
C VAL A 244 9.42 19.25 12.79
N LEU A 245 10.66 19.72 12.97
CA LEU A 245 11.86 18.89 13.11
C LEU A 245 12.49 19.03 14.49
N LYS A 246 13.08 17.93 14.98
CA LYS A 246 13.94 17.86 16.18
C LYS A 246 15.15 16.96 15.91
N ASP A 247 16.11 17.00 16.84
CA ASP A 247 17.29 16.11 16.86
C ASP A 247 18.04 16.05 15.52
N VAL A 248 18.14 17.20 14.85
CA VAL A 248 18.85 17.30 13.57
C VAL A 248 20.34 17.31 13.85
N THR A 249 21.04 16.28 13.40
CA THR A 249 22.50 16.18 13.51
C THR A 249 23.11 15.77 12.18
N PHE A 250 24.32 16.28 11.92
CA PHE A 250 25.10 16.00 10.73
C PHE A 250 26.39 15.30 11.14
N THR A 251 26.66 14.13 10.56
CA THR A 251 27.86 13.33 10.87
C THR A 251 28.48 12.86 9.57
N GLY A 252 29.53 13.55 9.11
CA GLY A 252 30.16 13.26 7.82
C GLY A 252 29.16 13.37 6.66
N ASP A 253 28.90 12.24 5.99
CA ASP A 253 27.96 12.13 4.86
C ASP A 253 26.53 11.72 5.29
N GLU A 254 26.21 11.78 6.59
CA GLU A 254 24.91 11.36 7.13
C GLU A 254 24.18 12.50 7.83
N VAL A 255 22.86 12.51 7.64
CA VAL A 255 21.93 13.42 8.32
C VAL A 255 20.95 12.60 9.13
N TYR A 256 20.86 12.90 10.41
CA TYR A 256 19.84 12.35 11.31
C TYR A 256 18.84 13.46 11.60
N PHE A 257 17.55 13.14 11.59
CA PHE A 257 16.52 14.10 11.93
C PHE A 257 15.25 13.39 12.39
N THR A 258 14.49 14.05 13.25
CA THR A 258 13.20 13.58 13.76
C THR A 258 12.10 14.48 13.20
N ILE A 259 11.11 13.90 12.52
CA ILE A 259 9.87 14.60 12.14
C ILE A 259 8.86 14.45 13.27
N LEU A 260 8.30 15.57 13.72
CA LEU A 260 7.24 15.63 14.71
C LEU A 260 5.86 15.59 14.07
N HIS A 261 4.95 14.87 14.72
CA HIS A 261 3.55 14.76 14.36
C HIS A 261 2.70 15.26 15.53
N THR A 262 2.51 16.58 15.61
CA THR A 262 1.57 17.17 16.58
C THR A 262 0.32 17.68 15.86
N PRO A 263 -0.86 17.66 16.50
CA PRO A 263 -2.11 18.11 15.89
C PRO A 263 -2.07 19.57 15.36
N SER A 264 -1.24 20.41 15.98
CA SER A 264 -1.06 21.82 15.63
C SER A 264 0.06 22.05 14.61
N SER A 265 0.98 21.09 14.44
CA SER A 265 2.09 21.21 13.50
C SER A 265 1.70 20.87 12.07
N PRO A 266 2.13 21.64 11.07
CA PRO A 266 1.95 21.27 9.67
C PRO A 266 2.84 20.07 9.33
N SER A 267 2.32 19.14 8.52
CA SER A 267 3.10 17.95 8.11
C SER A 267 4.20 18.31 7.10
N ILE A 268 5.39 17.77 7.33
CA ILE A 268 6.54 17.80 6.42
C ILE A 268 6.91 16.37 6.02
N LYS A 269 7.29 16.19 4.76
CA LYS A 269 7.80 14.92 4.24
C LYS A 269 9.31 14.79 4.49
N PRO A 270 9.87 13.58 4.67
CA PRO A 270 11.32 13.38 4.75
C PRO A 270 12.12 14.02 3.61
N SER A 271 11.64 13.90 2.36
CA SER A 271 12.29 14.51 1.19
C SER A 271 12.35 16.04 1.27
N GLU A 272 11.23 16.67 1.67
CA GLU A 272 11.13 18.12 1.86
C GLU A 272 12.04 18.60 3.00
N ALA A 273 12.10 17.85 4.10
CA ALA A 273 12.98 18.14 5.22
C ALA A 273 14.45 18.12 4.80
N LEU A 274 14.89 17.07 4.09
CA LEU A 274 16.26 16.97 3.60
C LEU A 274 16.62 18.05 2.59
N LEU A 275 15.73 18.35 1.66
CA LEU A 275 15.93 19.45 0.71
C LEU A 275 16.12 20.77 1.44
N ALA A 276 15.32 21.04 2.47
CA ALA A 276 15.42 22.28 3.24
C ALA A 276 16.67 22.34 4.13
N LEU A 277 17.14 21.20 4.64
CA LEU A 277 18.34 21.07 5.48
C LEU A 277 19.64 21.14 4.66
N THR A 278 19.67 20.52 3.48
CA THR A 278 20.91 20.24 2.73
C THR A 278 20.96 20.92 1.36
N GLY A 279 19.82 21.36 0.81
CA GLY A 279 19.71 21.82 -0.57
C GLY A 279 19.77 20.70 -1.62
N LEU A 280 19.83 19.44 -1.20
CA LEU A 280 19.93 18.27 -2.06
C LEU A 280 18.59 17.53 -2.13
N ALA A 281 18.26 17.04 -3.33
CA ALA A 281 17.02 16.30 -3.56
C ALA A 281 17.09 14.86 -3.02
N LEU A 282 15.94 14.21 -2.94
CA LEU A 282 15.74 12.86 -2.40
C LEU A 282 16.72 11.83 -3.00
N GLU A 283 16.98 11.91 -4.30
CA GLU A 283 17.82 10.98 -5.07
C GLU A 283 19.31 11.08 -4.70
N SER A 284 19.67 12.09 -3.91
CA SER A 284 21.02 12.25 -3.37
C SER A 284 21.25 11.39 -2.13
N PHE A 285 20.20 10.80 -1.55
CA PHE A 285 20.27 10.08 -0.28
C PHE A 285 19.69 8.68 -0.37
N GLN A 286 20.31 7.75 0.36
CA GLN A 286 19.66 6.55 0.88
C GLN A 286 19.02 6.91 2.22
N ILE A 287 17.69 6.90 2.28
CA ILE A 287 16.96 7.29 3.49
C ILE A 287 16.35 6.05 4.12
N THR A 288 16.56 5.92 5.43
CA THR A 288 15.99 4.86 6.25
C THR A 288 15.27 5.49 7.44
N LYS A 289 13.99 5.14 7.64
CA LYS A 289 13.29 5.41 8.90
C LYS A 289 13.78 4.41 9.96
N THR A 290 14.29 4.92 11.07
CA THR A 290 14.97 4.11 12.09
C THR A 290 14.15 3.93 13.35
N SER A 291 13.24 4.85 13.67
CA SER A 291 12.30 4.67 14.79
C SER A 291 10.98 5.42 14.62
N VAL A 292 9.97 5.00 15.38
CA VAL A 292 8.67 5.66 15.52
C VAL A 292 8.38 5.82 17.00
N GLN A 293 7.97 7.02 17.41
CA GLN A 293 7.55 7.31 18.78
C GLN A 293 6.04 7.39 18.87
N PHE A 294 5.48 6.87 19.95
CA PHE A 294 4.06 6.88 20.24
C PHE A 294 3.76 7.81 21.42
N GLN A 295 2.49 8.24 21.56
CA GLN A 295 2.00 8.88 22.78
C GLN A 295 2.21 7.95 23.98
N SER A 296 2.61 8.53 25.12
CA SER A 296 3.08 7.85 26.33
C SER A 296 2.15 6.77 26.88
N ASP A 297 0.85 6.81 26.58
CA ASP A 297 -0.14 5.85 27.11
C ASP A 297 -0.13 4.48 26.39
N PHE A 298 0.71 4.31 25.37
CA PHE A 298 0.88 3.05 24.62
C PHE A 298 2.29 2.44 24.76
N THR A 299 3.07 2.95 25.72
CA THR A 299 4.49 2.58 25.94
C THR A 299 4.72 1.16 26.43
N GLN A 300 3.69 0.39 26.78
CA GLN A 300 3.87 -1.03 27.13
C GLN A 300 4.26 -1.93 25.95
N LEU A 301 4.51 -1.39 24.75
CA LEU A 301 4.88 -2.16 23.55
C LEU A 301 6.19 -1.69 22.89
N ASN A 302 6.95 -0.80 23.51
CA ASN A 302 8.14 -0.19 22.90
C ASN A 302 9.42 -0.56 23.65
N GLU A 303 9.90 -1.78 23.47
CA GLU A 303 11.31 -1.97 23.16
C GLU A 303 11.41 -2.94 21.97
N PRO A 304 11.93 -2.50 20.80
CA PRO A 304 12.43 -3.47 19.84
C PRO A 304 13.53 -4.29 20.54
N PRO A 305 13.63 -5.61 20.32
CA PRO A 305 14.71 -6.42 20.84
C PRO A 305 16.00 -6.08 20.09
N TYR A 306 16.58 -4.92 20.40
CA TYR A 306 17.92 -4.53 20.05
C TYR A 306 18.54 -3.87 21.29
N GLU A 307 18.73 -4.68 22.33
CA GLU A 307 19.97 -4.59 23.07
C GLU A 307 21.10 -4.93 22.10
N ASN A 308 21.68 -3.91 21.48
CA ASN A 308 23.10 -3.90 21.16
C ASN A 308 23.64 -2.55 21.58
N SER A 309 23.89 -2.47 22.89
CA SER A 309 25.09 -1.82 23.38
C SER A 309 26.28 -2.27 22.50
N ARG A 310 27.08 -1.29 22.05
CA ARG A 310 28.22 -1.41 21.09
C ARG A 310 27.83 -1.26 19.62
N ILE A 311 27.85 -0.02 19.15
CA ILE A 311 28.80 0.57 18.19
C ILE A 311 28.39 2.06 18.10
N TRP A 312 29.31 2.94 17.73
CA TRP A 312 29.23 4.41 17.73
C TRP A 312 29.71 5.08 19.04
N ARG A 313 31.01 4.91 19.31
CA ARG A 313 31.88 6.08 19.53
C ARG A 313 32.25 6.66 18.17
#